data_AF-A0AAJ1WDQ7-F1
#
_entry.id   AF-A0AAJ1WDQ7-F1
#
_cell.length_a   1.000
_cell.length_b   1.000
_cell.length_c   1.000
_cell.angle_alpha   90.00
_cell.angle_beta   90.00
_cell.angle_gamma   90.00
#
_symmetry.space_group_name_H-M   'P 1'
#
loop_
_entity.id
_entity.type
_entity.pdbx_description
1 polymer ?
#
loop_
_entity_poly.entity_id
_entity_poly.type
_entity_poly.pdbx_seq_one_letter_code
_entity_poly.pdbx_strand_id
1 'polypeptide(L)'
;KGLKEDSFFAYAVRVRIDEQQFIFIAPFSKVSKISATKVIGNLKNNKLTKIKNDATVGFSSSISMLILDDEVLILNNLRIFEKCCGMKAEFVKGAQSLLQNIAQFDSIEDLGELQKVIESDSVVAKRLTKLNQSFERVQSFFNNKDKVENLLNDDAFKDKFKDIKYNNGKLQFEKRNRH
;
A
#
# COMPACT_ATOMS: atom_id res chain seq x y z
N LYS A 1 13.97 24.11 17.62
CA LYS A 1 13.70 22.85 18.35
C LYS A 1 13.48 21.77 17.30
N GLY A 2 14.26 20.69 17.31
CA GLY A 2 14.11 19.60 16.34
C GLY A 2 12.79 18.86 16.57
N LEU A 3 12.18 18.37 15.48
CA LEU A 3 11.00 17.51 15.53
C LEU A 3 11.35 16.24 16.31
N LYS A 4 10.51 15.87 17.29
CA LYS A 4 10.65 14.68 18.12
C LYS A 4 10.02 13.49 17.39
N GLU A 5 10.50 13.23 16.18
CA GLU A 5 9.96 12.23 15.27
C GLU A 5 10.98 11.10 15.10
N ASP A 6 10.60 9.89 15.49
CA ASP A 6 11.51 8.72 15.45
C ASP A 6 11.51 8.02 14.08
N SER A 7 10.67 8.47 13.13
CA SER A 7 10.54 7.86 11.81
C SER A 7 10.31 8.89 10.71
N PHE A 8 11.29 9.05 9.83
CA PHE A 8 11.19 9.86 8.61
C PHE A 8 11.23 8.95 7.38
N PHE A 9 10.30 9.14 6.44
CA PHE A 9 10.21 8.33 5.21
C PHE A 9 10.38 9.13 3.92
N ALA A 10 10.23 10.45 3.98
CA ALA A 10 10.40 11.36 2.85
C ALA A 10 10.84 12.75 3.36
N TYR A 11 11.42 13.54 2.46
CA TYR A 11 11.74 14.94 2.66
C TYR A 11 11.09 15.78 1.56
N ALA A 12 10.88 17.05 1.86
CA ALA A 12 10.40 18.04 0.91
C ALA A 12 11.44 19.15 0.77
N VAL A 13 11.69 19.58 -0.47
CA VAL A 13 12.55 20.72 -0.77
C VAL A 13 11.71 21.74 -1.52
N ARG A 14 11.66 22.96 -0.98
CA ARG A 14 11.09 24.11 -1.66
C ARG A 14 12.21 24.77 -2.47
N VAL A 15 11.98 24.93 -3.77
CA VAL A 15 12.87 25.65 -4.67
C VAL A 15 12.16 26.90 -5.16
N ARG A 16 12.89 28.00 -5.23
CA ARG A 16 12.46 29.25 -5.84
C ARG A 16 13.46 29.62 -6.92
N ILE A 17 12.98 29.77 -8.15
CA ILE A 17 13.77 30.24 -9.30
C ILE A 17 12.95 31.36 -9.92
N ASP A 18 13.51 32.56 -9.95
CA ASP A 18 12.81 33.78 -10.39
C ASP A 18 11.46 33.95 -9.67
N GLU A 19 10.37 34.08 -10.42
CA GLU A 19 8.99 34.18 -9.90
C GLU A 19 8.33 32.81 -9.65
N GLN A 20 8.98 31.70 -10.01
CA GLN A 20 8.43 30.37 -9.86
C GLN A 20 8.82 29.75 -8.51
N GLN A 21 7.86 29.05 -7.91
CA GLN A 21 8.08 28.27 -6.70
C GLN A 21 7.52 26.86 -6.88
N PHE A 22 8.34 25.86 -6.60
CA PHE A 22 7.89 24.47 -6.59
C PHE A 22 8.42 23.72 -5.38
N ILE A 23 7.69 22.68 -4.98
CA ILE A 23 8.08 21.78 -3.89
C ILE A 23 8.25 20.39 -4.49
N PHE A 24 9.44 19.82 -4.38
CA PHE A 24 9.62 18.41 -4.70
C PHE A 24 9.68 17.57 -3.43
N ILE A 25 9.02 16.41 -3.47
CA ILE A 25 9.01 15.43 -2.37
C ILE A 25 9.70 14.16 -2.86
N ALA A 26 10.62 13.66 -2.05
CA ALA A 26 11.41 12.47 -2.38
C ALA A 26 11.65 11.62 -1.12
N PRO A 27 11.80 10.29 -1.27
CA PRO A 27 12.10 9.40 -0.16
C PRO A 27 13.54 9.55 0.28
N PHE A 28 13.83 9.22 1.54
CA PHE A 28 15.22 9.00 1.94
C PHE A 28 15.76 7.72 1.30
N SER A 29 16.96 7.80 0.71
CA SER A 29 17.69 6.62 0.28
C SER A 29 18.39 5.99 1.50
N LYS A 30 18.18 4.69 1.72
CA LYS A 30 18.90 3.97 2.77
C LYS A 30 20.37 3.85 2.35
N VAL A 31 21.26 4.54 3.05
CA VAL A 31 22.72 4.42 2.86
C VAL A 31 23.18 2.97 3.09
N SER A 32 22.50 2.24 3.98
CA SER A 32 22.75 0.82 4.21
C SER A 32 22.54 -0.08 2.97
N LYS A 33 21.66 0.28 2.02
CA LYS A 33 21.55 -0.45 0.74
C LYS A 33 22.73 -0.18 -0.19
N ILE A 34 23.34 1.00 -0.10
CA ILE A 34 24.56 1.36 -0.86
C ILE A 34 25.78 0.64 -0.25
N SER A 35 25.78 0.41 1.08
CA SER A 35 26.90 -0.23 1.79
C SER A 35 27.03 -1.74 1.61
N ALA A 36 26.03 -2.44 1.05
CA ALA A 36 26.14 -3.88 0.79
C ALA A 36 27.26 -4.19 -0.22
N THR A 37 27.70 -3.21 -1.02
CA THR A 37 28.73 -3.36 -2.04
C THR A 37 29.86 -2.33 -1.97
N LYS A 38 29.79 -1.31 -1.10
CA LYS A 38 30.78 -0.21 -1.06
C LYS A 38 31.10 0.29 0.35
N VAL A 39 32.37 0.63 0.59
CA VAL A 39 32.81 1.35 1.81
C VAL A 39 32.49 2.83 1.65
N ILE A 40 31.68 3.38 2.57
CA ILE A 40 31.35 4.81 2.60
C ILE A 40 32.16 5.45 3.73
N GLY A 41 32.91 6.50 3.40
CA GLY A 41 33.75 7.21 4.35
C GLY A 41 33.88 8.69 4.01
N ASN A 42 34.16 9.50 5.02
CA ASN A 42 34.54 10.89 4.84
C ASN A 42 36.06 10.98 4.69
N LEU A 43 36.54 11.66 3.66
CA LEU A 43 37.95 12.02 3.53
C LEU A 43 38.18 13.32 4.31
N LYS A 44 38.89 13.24 5.43
CA LYS A 44 39.30 14.41 6.20
C LYS A 44 40.75 14.25 6.62
N ASN A 45 41.57 15.29 6.44
CA ASN A 45 43.00 15.29 6.76
C ASN A 45 43.76 14.09 6.14
N ASN A 46 43.51 13.80 4.86
CA ASN A 46 44.10 12.67 4.12
C ASN A 46 43.82 11.28 4.74
N LYS A 47 42.85 11.17 5.66
CA LYS A 47 42.39 9.90 6.22
C LYS A 47 40.95 9.64 5.81
N LEU A 48 40.71 8.47 5.24
CA LEU A 48 39.36 8.00 4.96
C LEU A 48 38.77 7.40 6.24
N THR A 49 37.76 8.07 6.81
CA THR A 49 37.09 7.62 8.03
C THR A 49 35.75 6.98 7.65
N LYS A 50 35.57 5.70 7.96
CA LYS A 50 34.31 4.98 7.71
C LYS A 50 33.16 5.65 8.46
N ILE A 51 32.08 5.96 7.75
CA ILE A 51 30.86 6.47 8.36
C ILE A 51 30.08 5.28 8.93
N LYS A 52 29.58 5.38 10.17
CA LYS A 52 28.71 4.34 10.73
C LYS A 52 27.34 4.40 10.03
N ASN A 53 26.96 3.28 9.43
CA ASN A 53 25.81 3.18 8.52
C ASN A 53 24.44 3.22 9.22
N ASP A 54 24.42 3.01 10.53
CA ASP A 54 23.24 2.93 11.40
C ASP A 54 22.53 4.28 11.60
N ALA A 55 23.21 5.40 11.36
CA ALA A 55 22.66 6.76 11.56
C ALA A 55 22.70 7.65 10.30
N THR A 56 22.94 7.09 9.10
CA THR A 56 23.08 7.91 7.87
C THR A 56 21.90 7.70 6.91
N VAL A 57 21.28 8.79 6.48
CA VAL A 57 20.25 8.83 5.42
C VAL A 57 20.78 9.61 4.22
N GLY A 58 20.50 9.11 3.02
CA GLY A 58 20.83 9.80 1.77
C GLY A 58 19.61 10.49 1.20
N PHE A 59 19.85 11.53 0.38
CA PHE A 59 18.82 12.08 -0.48
C PHE A 59 18.62 11.14 -1.68
N SER A 60 17.39 10.97 -2.14
CA SER A 60 17.11 10.22 -3.36
C SER A 60 17.43 11.09 -4.57
N SER A 61 17.98 10.46 -5.62
CA SER A 61 18.11 11.11 -6.93
C SER A 61 16.77 11.16 -7.70
N SER A 62 15.75 10.45 -7.24
CA SER A 62 14.42 10.44 -7.84
C SER A 62 13.42 11.29 -7.04
N ILE A 63 12.75 12.21 -7.74
CA ILE A 63 11.61 12.96 -7.23
C ILE A 63 10.35 12.08 -7.34
N SER A 64 9.58 11.99 -6.26
CA SER A 64 8.34 11.20 -6.20
C SER A 64 7.10 12.03 -6.47
N MET A 65 7.07 13.27 -5.97
CA MET A 65 6.00 14.23 -6.23
C MET A 65 6.57 15.61 -6.48
N LEU A 66 5.88 16.39 -7.29
CA LEU A 66 6.13 17.81 -7.52
C LEU A 66 4.84 18.58 -7.23
N ILE A 67 4.94 19.69 -6.51
CA ILE A 67 3.86 20.63 -6.28
C ILE A 67 4.23 21.94 -6.96
N LEU A 68 3.40 22.39 -7.90
CA LEU A 68 3.55 23.62 -8.68
C LEU A 68 2.16 24.23 -8.84
N ASP A 69 2.00 25.52 -8.53
CA ASP A 69 0.75 26.26 -8.75
C ASP A 69 -0.51 25.53 -8.25
N ASP A 70 -0.43 25.01 -7.01
CA ASP A 70 -1.46 24.19 -6.35
C ASP A 70 -1.79 22.83 -7.01
N GLU A 71 -1.11 22.47 -8.09
CA GLU A 71 -1.19 21.14 -8.70
C GLU A 71 -0.20 20.17 -8.08
N VAL A 72 -0.63 18.91 -7.94
CA VAL A 72 0.21 17.80 -7.45
C VAL A 72 0.48 16.83 -8.59
N LEU A 73 1.73 16.77 -9.03
CA LEU A 73 2.22 15.84 -10.05
C LEU A 73 2.88 14.63 -9.38
N ILE A 74 2.37 13.44 -9.66
CA ILE A 74 2.91 12.16 -9.19
C ILE A 74 3.79 11.58 -10.30
N LEU A 75 5.10 11.45 -10.06
CA LEU A 75 6.03 11.11 -11.13
C LEU A 75 6.33 9.61 -11.23
N ASN A 76 6.73 8.97 -10.12
CA ASN A 76 7.27 7.60 -10.18
C ASN A 76 7.00 6.74 -8.93
N ASN A 77 6.41 7.30 -7.87
CA ASN A 77 6.28 6.59 -6.61
C ASN A 77 4.94 6.89 -5.91
N LEU A 78 3.90 6.20 -6.38
CA LEU A 78 2.55 6.29 -5.81
C LEU A 78 2.52 5.99 -4.31
N ARG A 79 3.43 5.15 -3.80
CA ARG A 79 3.48 4.80 -2.37
C ARG A 79 3.89 6.00 -1.50
N ILE A 80 4.74 6.89 -2.02
CA ILE A 80 5.13 8.11 -1.29
C ILE A 80 3.96 9.08 -1.26
N PHE A 81 3.26 9.26 -2.38
CA PHE A 81 2.01 10.00 -2.43
C PHE A 81 0.98 9.46 -1.42
N GLU A 82 0.69 8.16 -1.46
CA GLU A 82 -0.29 7.52 -0.57
C GLU A 82 0.03 7.75 0.91
N LYS A 83 1.31 7.72 1.29
CA LYS A 83 1.73 7.99 2.66
C LYS A 83 1.63 9.47 3.02
N CYS A 84 2.10 10.37 2.16
CA CYS A 84 2.06 11.80 2.40
C CYS A 84 0.62 12.34 2.50
N CYS A 85 -0.30 11.78 1.73
CA CYS A 85 -1.70 12.19 1.69
C CYS A 85 -2.62 11.37 2.62
N GLY A 86 -2.08 10.48 3.45
CA GLY A 86 -2.88 9.71 4.40
C GLY A 86 -3.88 8.72 3.78
N MET A 87 -3.63 8.28 2.54
CA MET A 87 -4.55 7.45 1.76
C MET A 87 -4.90 6.11 2.41
N LYS A 88 -4.09 5.62 3.36
CA LYS A 88 -4.43 4.42 4.13
C LYS A 88 -5.81 4.55 4.79
N ALA A 89 -6.09 5.69 5.43
CA ALA A 89 -7.37 5.89 6.10
C ALA A 89 -8.54 5.85 5.12
N GLU A 90 -8.37 6.47 3.95
CA GLU A 90 -9.38 6.48 2.89
C GLU A 90 -9.61 5.09 2.28
N PHE A 91 -8.55 4.30 2.09
CA PHE A 91 -8.70 2.90 1.67
C PHE A 91 -9.40 2.04 2.72
N VAL A 92 -9.15 2.27 4.01
CA VAL A 92 -9.85 1.56 5.09
C VAL A 92 -11.33 1.90 5.08
N LYS A 93 -11.67 3.20 5.03
CA LYS A 93 -13.07 3.66 4.96
C LYS A 93 -13.80 3.07 3.75
N GLY A 94 -13.18 3.14 2.57
CA GLY A 94 -13.76 2.59 1.34
C GLY A 94 -13.97 1.08 1.41
N ALA A 95 -13.00 0.34 1.95
CA ALA A 95 -13.13 -1.10 2.15
C ALA A 95 -14.21 -1.45 3.18
N GLN A 96 -14.31 -0.72 4.30
CA GLN A 96 -15.34 -0.92 5.31
C GLN A 96 -16.74 -0.72 4.71
N SER A 97 -16.94 0.34 3.92
CA SER A 97 -18.22 0.61 3.24
C SER A 97 -18.59 -0.54 2.29
N LEU A 98 -17.63 -1.05 1.50
CA LEU A 98 -17.88 -2.20 0.64
C LEU A 98 -18.26 -3.45 1.44
N LEU A 99 -17.54 -3.76 2.53
CA LEU A 99 -17.83 -4.93 3.35
C LEU A 99 -19.20 -4.85 4.02
N GLN A 100 -19.64 -3.67 4.43
CA GLN A 100 -21.01 -3.46 4.94
C GLN A 100 -22.06 -3.78 3.87
N ASN A 101 -21.84 -3.36 2.63
CA ASN A 101 -22.74 -3.70 1.52
C ASN A 101 -22.71 -5.20 1.21
N ILE A 102 -21.53 -5.83 1.24
CA ILE A 102 -21.39 -7.28 1.02
C ILE A 102 -22.07 -8.09 2.14
N ALA A 103 -22.05 -7.60 3.37
CA ALA A 103 -22.69 -8.27 4.51
C ALA A 103 -24.20 -8.48 4.30
N GLN A 104 -24.86 -7.62 3.51
CA GLN A 104 -26.29 -7.71 3.22
C GLN A 104 -26.66 -8.98 2.42
N PHE A 105 -25.71 -9.58 1.71
CA PHE A 105 -25.96 -10.80 0.93
C PHE A 105 -25.87 -12.09 1.77
N ASP A 106 -25.49 -12.01 3.06
CA ASP A 106 -25.27 -13.16 3.97
C ASP A 106 -24.54 -14.35 3.32
N SER A 107 -23.50 -14.06 2.55
CA SER A 107 -22.85 -15.03 1.66
C SER A 107 -21.41 -15.38 2.04
N ILE A 108 -20.88 -14.80 3.12
CA ILE A 108 -19.50 -15.03 3.59
C ILE A 108 -19.54 -15.20 5.11
N GLU A 109 -18.91 -16.25 5.62
CA GLU A 109 -18.95 -16.58 7.05
C GLU A 109 -17.93 -15.77 7.88
N ASP A 110 -16.69 -15.67 7.41
CA ASP A 110 -15.60 -15.02 8.15
C ASP A 110 -15.42 -13.51 7.83
N LEU A 111 -16.51 -12.80 7.51
CA LEU A 111 -16.42 -11.39 7.09
C LEU A 111 -15.79 -10.49 8.17
N GLY A 112 -15.99 -10.82 9.45
CA GLY A 112 -15.40 -10.09 10.58
C GLY A 112 -13.88 -10.24 10.69
N GLU A 113 -13.31 -11.36 10.24
CA GLU A 113 -11.84 -11.49 10.18
C GLU A 113 -11.27 -10.62 9.06
N LEU A 114 -11.96 -10.53 7.92
CA LEU A 114 -11.58 -9.64 6.83
C LEU A 114 -11.62 -8.16 7.23
N GLN A 115 -12.58 -7.75 8.07
CA GLN A 115 -12.62 -6.41 8.65
C GLN A 115 -11.37 -6.07 9.49
N LYS A 116 -10.83 -7.02 10.25
CA LYS A 116 -9.58 -6.81 11.01
C LYS A 116 -8.35 -6.72 10.10
N VAL A 117 -8.35 -7.49 9.00
CA VAL A 117 -7.25 -7.48 8.04
C VAL A 117 -7.15 -6.12 7.33
N ILE A 118 -8.26 -5.50 6.95
CA ILE A 118 -8.21 -4.21 6.23
C ILE A 118 -7.65 -3.07 7.09
N GLU A 119 -7.80 -3.12 8.41
CA GLU A 119 -7.24 -2.11 9.32
C GLU A 119 -5.71 -2.17 9.40
N SER A 120 -5.17 -3.39 9.35
CA SER A 120 -3.72 -3.63 9.45
C SER A 120 -3.03 -3.59 8.09
N ASP A 121 -3.66 -4.11 7.02
CA ASP A 121 -3.10 -4.21 5.67
C ASP A 121 -3.73 -3.23 4.67
N SER A 122 -2.99 -2.15 4.40
CA SER A 122 -3.37 -1.13 3.40
C SER A 122 -3.49 -1.66 1.97
N VAL A 123 -2.79 -2.74 1.60
CA VAL A 123 -2.84 -3.31 0.26
C VAL A 123 -4.18 -4.02 0.05
N VAL A 124 -4.61 -4.79 1.04
CA VAL A 124 -5.93 -5.44 1.02
C VAL A 124 -7.05 -4.40 1.02
N ALA A 125 -6.96 -3.40 1.91
CA ALA A 125 -7.93 -2.30 1.95
C ALA A 125 -8.04 -1.55 0.60
N LYS A 126 -6.91 -1.26 -0.05
CA LYS A 126 -6.88 -0.63 -1.38
C LYS A 126 -7.54 -1.49 -2.44
N ARG A 127 -7.24 -2.81 -2.46
CA ARG A 127 -7.83 -3.74 -3.44
C ARG A 127 -9.35 -3.83 -3.27
N LEU A 128 -9.83 -3.92 -2.04
CA LEU A 128 -11.27 -3.94 -1.75
C LEU A 128 -11.94 -2.63 -2.15
N THR A 129 -11.36 -1.48 -1.81
CA THR A 129 -11.90 -0.17 -2.23
C THR A 129 -12.09 -0.07 -3.74
N LYS A 130 -11.16 -0.65 -4.54
CA LYS A 130 -11.30 -0.67 -6.00
C LYS A 130 -12.51 -1.48 -6.49
N LEU A 131 -12.90 -2.54 -5.79
CA LEU A 131 -14.09 -3.32 -6.17
C LEU A 131 -15.36 -2.47 -6.07
N ASN A 132 -15.37 -1.45 -5.20
CA ASN A 132 -16.50 -0.54 -5.06
C ASN A 132 -16.73 0.30 -6.34
N GLN A 133 -15.69 0.55 -7.14
CA GLN A 133 -15.82 1.24 -8.43
C GLN A 133 -16.62 0.42 -9.46
N SER A 134 -16.83 -0.87 -9.20
CA SER A 134 -17.62 -1.76 -10.05
C SER A 134 -18.57 -2.60 -9.18
N PHE A 135 -19.27 -1.93 -8.25
CA PHE A 135 -20.13 -2.60 -7.28
C PHE A 135 -21.22 -3.47 -7.92
N GLU A 136 -21.76 -3.09 -9.09
CA GLU A 136 -22.72 -3.91 -9.84
C GLU A 136 -22.19 -5.32 -10.17
N ARG A 137 -20.89 -5.44 -10.45
CA ARG A 137 -20.25 -6.75 -10.69
C ARG A 137 -20.16 -7.56 -9.40
N VAL A 138 -19.88 -6.90 -8.29
CA VAL A 138 -19.85 -7.52 -6.95
C VAL A 138 -21.24 -8.03 -6.58
N GLN A 139 -22.28 -7.20 -6.74
CA GLN A 139 -23.67 -7.60 -6.53
C GLN A 139 -24.08 -8.74 -7.45
N SER A 140 -23.74 -8.67 -8.74
CA SER A 140 -24.03 -9.73 -9.70
C SER A 140 -23.37 -11.06 -9.33
N PHE A 141 -22.14 -11.02 -8.81
CA PHE A 141 -21.46 -12.21 -8.29
C PHE A 141 -22.25 -12.84 -7.14
N PHE A 142 -22.62 -12.06 -6.11
CA PHE A 142 -23.36 -12.60 -4.96
C PHE A 142 -24.77 -13.07 -5.31
N ASN A 143 -25.44 -12.43 -6.27
CA ASN A 143 -26.74 -12.87 -6.78
C ASN A 143 -26.67 -14.18 -7.56
N ASN A 144 -25.50 -14.57 -8.06
CA ASN A 144 -25.28 -15.80 -8.82
C ASN A 144 -24.37 -16.79 -8.07
N LYS A 145 -24.26 -16.65 -6.74
CA LYS A 145 -23.31 -17.40 -5.92
C LYS A 145 -23.49 -18.93 -5.97
N ASP A 146 -24.66 -19.42 -6.32
CA ASP A 146 -24.92 -20.86 -6.45
C ASP A 146 -24.13 -21.51 -7.59
N LYS A 147 -23.63 -20.71 -8.54
CA LYS A 147 -22.72 -21.16 -9.59
C LYS A 147 -21.26 -21.24 -9.14
N VAL A 148 -20.94 -20.74 -7.93
CA VAL A 148 -19.58 -20.72 -7.41
C VAL A 148 -19.08 -22.13 -7.16
N GLU A 149 -19.94 -23.06 -6.71
CA GLU A 149 -19.54 -24.46 -6.53
C GLU A 149 -19.02 -25.09 -7.84
N ASN A 150 -19.67 -24.81 -8.97
CA ASN A 150 -19.20 -25.25 -10.29
C ASN A 150 -17.83 -24.65 -10.63
N LEU A 151 -17.61 -23.37 -10.31
CA LEU A 151 -16.34 -22.69 -10.56
C LEU A 151 -15.21 -23.19 -9.65
N LEU A 152 -15.51 -23.55 -8.40
CA LEU A 152 -14.53 -24.11 -7.46
C LEU A 152 -14.09 -25.53 -7.87
N ASN A 153 -14.94 -26.25 -8.61
CA ASN A 153 -14.67 -27.60 -9.10
C ASN A 153 -14.12 -27.64 -10.54
N ASP A 154 -14.10 -26.50 -11.25
CA ASP A 154 -13.61 -26.39 -12.62
C ASP A 154 -12.08 -26.60 -12.67
N ASP A 155 -11.60 -27.45 -13.57
CA ASP A 155 -10.18 -27.78 -13.71
C ASP A 155 -9.28 -26.57 -13.96
N ALA A 156 -9.79 -25.52 -14.59
CA ALA A 156 -9.04 -24.28 -14.83
C ALA A 156 -8.86 -23.42 -13.57
N PHE A 157 -9.70 -23.62 -12.54
CA PHE A 157 -9.80 -22.71 -11.40
C PHE A 157 -9.62 -23.38 -10.03
N LYS A 158 -9.87 -24.68 -9.91
CA LYS A 158 -9.86 -25.44 -8.64
C LYS A 158 -8.57 -25.27 -7.86
N ASP A 159 -7.41 -25.29 -8.53
CA ASP A 159 -6.11 -25.17 -7.86
C ASP A 159 -5.87 -23.76 -7.29
N LYS A 160 -6.44 -22.74 -7.94
CA LYS A 160 -6.30 -21.34 -7.54
C LYS A 160 -7.18 -21.00 -6.34
N PHE A 161 -8.33 -21.67 -6.21
CA PHE A 161 -9.32 -21.42 -5.17
C PHE A 161 -9.50 -22.61 -4.20
N LYS A 162 -8.54 -23.52 -4.14
CA LYS A 162 -8.54 -24.71 -3.28
C LYS A 162 -8.82 -24.43 -1.80
N ASP A 163 -8.47 -23.23 -1.34
CA ASP A 163 -8.64 -22.79 0.05
C ASP A 163 -10.02 -22.13 0.29
N ILE A 164 -10.90 -22.10 -0.72
CA ILE A 164 -12.26 -21.55 -0.64
C ILE A 164 -13.25 -22.72 -0.76
N LYS A 165 -14.18 -22.79 0.19
CA LYS A 165 -15.29 -23.75 0.17
C LYS A 165 -16.63 -23.04 0.09
N TYR A 166 -17.59 -23.64 -0.60
CA TYR A 166 -18.97 -23.19 -0.61
C TYR A 166 -19.82 -24.20 0.17
N ASN A 167 -20.21 -23.83 1.41
CA ASN A 167 -20.96 -24.69 2.31
C ASN A 167 -22.23 -23.95 2.75
N ASN A 168 -23.38 -24.62 2.71
CA ASN A 168 -24.67 -24.07 3.19
C ASN A 168 -25.00 -22.67 2.62
N GLY A 169 -24.68 -22.43 1.35
CA GLY A 169 -24.95 -21.14 0.70
C GLY A 169 -23.96 -20.01 1.04
N LYS A 170 -22.85 -20.33 1.73
CA LYS A 170 -21.82 -19.37 2.17
C LYS A 170 -20.43 -19.78 1.74
N LEU A 171 -19.60 -18.77 1.44
CA LEU A 171 -18.18 -18.92 1.17
C LEU A 171 -17.39 -18.93 2.49
N GLN A 172 -16.55 -19.95 2.65
CA GLN A 172 -15.65 -20.17 3.77
C GLN A 172 -14.20 -20.21 3.29
N PHE A 173 -13.29 -19.63 4.06
CA PHE A 173 -11.85 -19.65 3.77
C PHE A 173 -11.14 -20.63 4.73
N GLU A 174 -10.42 -21.61 4.17
CA GLU A 174 -9.60 -22.50 4.99
C GLU A 174 -8.38 -21.76 5.54
N LYS A 175 -8.25 -21.69 6.87
CA LYS A 175 -7.24 -20.88 7.58
C LYS A 175 -5.78 -21.31 7.36
N ARG A 176 -5.50 -22.36 6.57
CA ARG A 176 -4.18 -23.03 6.53
C ARG A 176 -3.07 -22.28 5.80
N ASN A 177 -3.38 -21.28 4.95
CA ASN A 177 -2.37 -20.55 4.18
C ASN A 177 -2.43 -19.02 4.37
N ARG A 178 -2.60 -18.56 5.61
CA ARG A 178 -2.38 -17.14 5.94
C ARG A 178 -0.88 -16.86 6.05
N HIS A 179 -0.24 -16.60 4.91
CA HIS A 179 1.10 -16.02 4.86
C HIS A 179 1.04 -14.51 4.69
#